data_AF-A0A3B1K1N3-F1
#
_entry.id   AF-A0A3B1K1N3-F1
#
_cell.length_a   1.000
_cell.length_b   1.000
_cell.length_c   1.000
_cell.angle_alpha   90.00
_cell.angle_beta   90.00
_cell.angle_gamma   90.00
#
_symmetry.space_group_name_H-M   'P 1'
#
loop_
_entity.id
_entity.type
_entity.pdbx_description
1 polymer ?
#
loop_
_entity_poly.entity_id
_entity_poly.type
_entity_poly.pdbx_seq_one_letter_code
_entity_poly.pdbx_strand_id
1 'polypeptide(L)'
;MKCVFLLVLLCVLGADVCLVEATCPRACSCRAGVVDCSKRGLTTDTLPSSFPTDTTELLLHDNLLTALPTGLLDTLWTLRRVTLHRNSWTCDCAVLYLRGWLLKHDNDALIRNVSCTSPPSLRGRLVAHLVEEEVLSSCRYWLCDLALASQVSLFVFIIVQAILLGAVVHFLRRFNRLTYDARRSAHADGVSEGDMLLKDRDS
;
A
#
# COMPACT_ATOMS: atom_id res chain seq x y z
N MET A 1 -4.30 8.33 -36.43
CA MET A 1 -3.86 9.71 -36.77
C MET A 1 -3.69 10.63 -35.56
N LYS A 2 -4.57 10.57 -34.55
CA LYS A 2 -4.46 11.38 -33.32
C LYS A 2 -3.25 11.01 -32.43
N CYS A 3 -2.87 9.73 -32.35
CA CYS A 3 -1.66 9.30 -31.63
C CYS A 3 -0.35 9.75 -32.29
N VAL A 4 -0.30 9.82 -33.62
CA VAL A 4 0.90 10.25 -34.36
C VAL A 4 1.15 11.74 -34.14
N PHE A 5 0.09 12.55 -34.12
CA PHE A 5 0.18 13.98 -33.80
C PHE A 5 0.65 14.23 -32.36
N LEU A 6 0.19 13.42 -31.40
CA LEU A 6 0.61 13.53 -30.00
C LEU A 6 2.11 13.19 -29.81
N LEU A 7 2.59 12.16 -30.51
CA LEU A 7 4.00 11.76 -30.51
C LEU A 7 4.91 12.80 -31.16
N VAL A 8 4.48 13.40 -32.28
CA VAL A 8 5.23 14.47 -32.95
C VAL A 8 5.27 15.74 -32.10
N LEU A 9 4.17 16.07 -31.40
CA LEU A 9 4.13 17.24 -30.51
C LEU A 9 5.05 17.08 -29.29
N LEU A 10 5.18 15.87 -28.74
CA LEU A 10 6.10 15.57 -27.64
C LEU A 10 7.57 15.64 -28.07
N CYS A 11 7.91 15.23 -29.30
CA CYS A 11 9.25 15.38 -29.86
C CYS A 11 9.63 16.86 -30.12
N VAL A 12 8.68 17.71 -30.53
CA VAL A 12 8.92 19.15 -30.80
C VAL A 12 9.11 19.94 -29.50
N LEU A 13 8.60 19.45 -28.37
CA LEU A 13 8.73 20.07 -27.05
C LEU A 13 10.05 19.76 -26.33
N GLY A 14 11.01 19.09 -26.97
CA GLY A 14 12.33 18.82 -26.37
C GLY A 14 12.27 17.88 -25.17
N ALA A 15 11.18 17.12 -25.01
CA ALA A 15 11.22 15.91 -24.19
C ALA A 15 11.98 14.89 -25.03
N ASP A 16 13.29 14.78 -24.80
CA ASP A 16 14.05 13.62 -25.23
C ASP A 16 13.23 12.37 -24.87
N VAL A 17 12.72 11.67 -25.88
CA VAL A 17 12.48 10.24 -25.74
C VAL A 17 13.88 9.66 -25.64
N CYS A 18 14.45 9.70 -24.45
CA CYS A 18 15.63 8.93 -24.15
C CYS A 18 15.20 7.47 -24.34
N LEU A 19 15.61 6.87 -25.45
CA LEU A 19 16.10 5.51 -25.38
C LEU A 19 17.24 5.55 -24.36
N VAL A 20 16.90 5.48 -23.07
CA VAL A 20 17.87 5.39 -22.00
C VAL A 20 18.52 4.04 -22.20
N GLU A 21 19.64 4.02 -22.91
CA GLU A 21 20.63 2.97 -22.75
C GLU A 21 20.91 2.93 -21.25
N ALA A 22 20.38 1.90 -20.58
CA ALA A 22 20.37 1.87 -19.12
C ALA A 22 21.82 1.83 -18.66
N THR A 23 22.33 2.99 -18.27
CA THR A 23 23.68 3.15 -17.73
C THR A 23 23.83 2.29 -16.49
N CYS A 24 25.05 1.83 -16.24
CA CYS A 24 25.34 1.00 -15.08
C CYS A 24 24.80 1.64 -13.78
N PRO A 25 23.95 0.94 -13.01
CA PRO A 25 23.42 1.50 -11.77
C PRO A 25 24.54 1.84 -10.80
N ARG A 26 24.43 2.96 -10.09
CA ARG A 26 25.49 3.44 -9.16
C ARG A 26 25.84 2.46 -8.05
N ALA A 27 24.87 1.63 -7.64
CA ALA A 27 25.08 0.60 -6.62
C ALA A 27 25.83 -0.63 -7.16
N CYS A 28 26.02 -0.74 -8.47
CA CYS A 28 26.54 -1.93 -9.14
C CYS A 28 27.82 -1.62 -9.93
N SER A 29 28.50 -2.69 -10.36
CA SER A 29 29.68 -2.62 -11.23
C SER A 29 29.38 -3.42 -12.50
N CYS A 30 29.48 -2.76 -13.67
CA CYS A 30 29.15 -3.39 -14.94
C CYS A 30 30.42 -3.61 -15.77
N ARG A 31 30.59 -4.81 -16.32
CA ARG A 31 31.72 -5.17 -17.17
C ARG A 31 31.30 -6.23 -18.18
N ALA A 32 31.41 -5.93 -19.48
CA ALA A 32 31.21 -6.88 -20.57
C ALA A 32 29.91 -7.71 -20.44
N GLY A 33 28.77 -7.03 -20.24
CA GLY A 33 27.47 -7.68 -20.07
C GLY A 33 27.24 -8.36 -18.72
N VAL A 34 28.19 -8.28 -17.78
CA VAL A 34 27.99 -8.71 -16.38
C VAL A 34 27.67 -7.48 -15.54
N VAL A 35 26.55 -7.53 -14.81
CA VAL A 35 26.16 -6.50 -13.84
C VAL A 35 26.28 -7.08 -12.44
N ASP A 36 27.30 -6.63 -11.71
CA ASP A 36 27.58 -7.08 -10.35
C ASP A 36 27.02 -6.11 -9.30
N CYS A 37 25.94 -6.51 -8.64
CA CYS A 37 25.30 -5.83 -7.53
C CYS A 37 25.39 -6.66 -6.23
N SER A 38 26.30 -7.64 -6.17
CA SER A 38 26.42 -8.55 -5.02
C SER A 38 27.04 -7.86 -3.80
N LYS A 39 26.68 -8.31 -2.59
CA LYS A 39 27.27 -7.83 -1.32
C LYS A 39 27.14 -6.32 -1.08
N ARG A 40 26.05 -5.72 -1.56
CA ARG A 40 25.80 -4.27 -1.45
C ARG A 40 24.77 -3.92 -0.37
N GLY A 41 24.20 -4.91 0.30
CA GLY A 41 23.15 -4.70 1.30
C GLY A 41 21.84 -4.20 0.69
N LEU A 42 21.59 -4.52 -0.58
CA LEU A 42 20.40 -4.05 -1.30
C LEU A 42 19.14 -4.65 -0.69
N THR A 43 18.15 -3.80 -0.45
CA THR A 43 16.75 -4.16 -0.15
C THR A 43 15.88 -3.95 -1.40
N THR A 44 14.65 -4.46 -1.37
CA THR A 44 13.69 -4.32 -2.48
C THR A 44 13.45 -2.84 -2.87
N ASP A 45 13.49 -1.91 -1.92
CA ASP A 45 13.28 -0.47 -2.18
C ASP A 45 14.50 0.24 -2.79
N THR A 46 15.71 -0.28 -2.52
CA THR A 46 16.97 0.32 -2.97
C THR A 46 17.49 -0.30 -4.26
N LEU A 47 16.88 -1.40 -4.70
CA LEU A 47 17.25 -2.09 -5.92
C LEU A 47 16.96 -1.21 -7.15
N PRO A 48 17.89 -1.06 -8.10
CA PRO A 48 17.64 -0.32 -9.33
C PRO A 48 16.43 -0.86 -10.08
N SER A 49 15.60 0.03 -10.63
CA SER A 49 14.39 -0.33 -11.38
C SER A 49 14.65 -0.80 -12.81
N SER A 50 15.87 -0.59 -13.32
CA SER A 50 16.29 -1.03 -14.65
C SER A 50 17.79 -1.35 -14.68
N PHE A 51 18.16 -2.22 -15.63
CA PHE A 51 19.53 -2.63 -15.90
C PHE A 51 19.83 -2.51 -17.41
N PRO A 52 21.11 -2.41 -17.82
CA PRO A 52 21.52 -2.46 -19.22
C PRO A 52 20.88 -3.63 -19.98
N THR A 53 20.28 -3.39 -21.15
CA THR A 53 19.55 -4.44 -21.90
C THR A 53 20.46 -5.51 -22.50
N ASP A 54 21.76 -5.24 -22.61
CA ASP A 54 22.82 -6.15 -23.05
C ASP A 54 23.36 -7.04 -21.89
N THR A 55 22.74 -6.96 -20.71
CA THR A 55 23.12 -7.78 -19.55
C THR A 55 22.90 -9.26 -19.87
N THR A 56 23.98 -10.04 -19.74
CA THR A 56 24.00 -11.50 -19.89
C THR A 56 24.07 -12.21 -18.54
N GLU A 57 24.72 -11.59 -17.55
CA GLU A 57 24.79 -12.10 -16.18
C GLU A 57 24.46 -10.99 -15.16
N LEU A 58 23.52 -11.27 -14.25
CA LEU A 58 23.12 -10.35 -13.19
C LEU A 58 23.39 -10.95 -11.81
N LEU A 59 24.31 -10.34 -11.06
CA LEU A 59 24.73 -10.84 -9.74
C LEU A 59 24.05 -10.06 -8.62
N LEU A 60 23.07 -10.68 -7.95
CA LEU A 60 22.30 -10.09 -6.84
C LEU A 60 22.45 -10.87 -5.52
N HIS A 61 23.40 -11.80 -5.44
CA HIS A 61 23.59 -12.63 -4.26
C HIS A 61 24.20 -11.85 -3.08
N ASP A 62 24.07 -12.41 -1.87
CA ASP A 62 24.56 -11.80 -0.63
C ASP A 62 24.00 -10.38 -0.39
N ASN A 63 22.70 -10.20 -0.58
CA ASN A 63 21.97 -8.95 -0.31
C ASN A 63 20.85 -9.19 0.71
N LEU A 64 20.02 -8.16 0.93
CA LEU A 64 18.90 -8.18 1.88
C LEU A 64 17.55 -8.11 1.15
N LEU A 65 17.48 -8.68 -0.06
CA LEU A 65 16.27 -8.69 -0.86
C LEU A 65 15.24 -9.61 -0.22
N THR A 66 14.02 -9.11 -0.08
CA THR A 66 12.86 -9.87 0.39
C THR A 66 11.97 -10.30 -0.78
N ALA A 67 11.91 -9.48 -1.82
CA ALA A 67 11.24 -9.77 -3.09
C ALA A 67 11.92 -9.03 -4.26
N LEU A 68 11.61 -9.44 -5.49
CA LEU A 68 11.98 -8.71 -6.69
C LEU A 68 10.77 -7.90 -7.21
N PRO A 69 10.97 -6.63 -7.61
CA PRO A 69 9.95 -5.87 -8.32
C PRO A 69 9.44 -6.62 -9.55
N THR A 70 8.13 -6.57 -9.78
CA THR A 70 7.49 -7.18 -10.93
C THR A 70 8.03 -6.60 -12.23
N GLY A 71 8.41 -7.46 -13.17
CA GLY A 71 8.91 -7.06 -14.48
C GLY A 71 10.38 -6.64 -14.53
N LEU A 72 11.10 -6.66 -13.39
CA LEU A 72 12.52 -6.24 -13.34
C LEU A 72 13.41 -6.99 -14.34
N LEU A 73 13.20 -8.30 -14.47
CA LEU A 73 14.00 -9.17 -15.33
C LEU A 73 13.42 -9.34 -16.74
N ASP A 74 12.20 -8.86 -16.99
CA ASP A 74 11.48 -9.12 -18.23
C ASP A 74 12.05 -8.32 -19.40
N THR A 75 12.72 -7.21 -19.10
CA THR A 75 13.39 -6.34 -20.08
C THR A 75 14.77 -6.86 -20.51
N LEU A 76 15.33 -7.84 -19.77
CA LEU A 76 16.67 -8.36 -19.98
C LEU A 76 16.64 -9.62 -20.86
N TRP A 77 16.34 -9.44 -22.14
CA TRP A 77 16.16 -10.52 -23.11
C TRP A 77 17.45 -11.31 -23.42
N THR A 78 18.64 -10.74 -23.18
CA THR A 78 19.94 -11.43 -23.31
C THR A 78 20.36 -12.17 -22.04
N LEU A 79 19.60 -12.08 -20.95
CA LEU A 79 20.00 -12.59 -19.65
C LEU A 79 20.08 -14.13 -19.68
N ARG A 80 21.23 -14.67 -19.29
CA ARG A 80 21.50 -16.12 -19.26
C ARG A 80 21.67 -16.64 -17.84
N ARG A 81 22.19 -15.80 -16.95
CA ARG A 81 22.45 -16.17 -15.55
C ARG A 81 22.02 -15.05 -14.63
N VAL A 82 21.37 -15.43 -13.55
CA VAL A 82 21.14 -14.55 -12.40
C VAL A 82 21.62 -15.28 -11.15
N THR A 83 22.09 -14.57 -10.12
CA THR A 83 22.40 -15.19 -8.82
C THR A 83 21.60 -14.51 -7.73
N LEU A 84 20.76 -15.27 -7.03
CA LEU A 84 19.79 -14.75 -6.06
C LEU A 84 19.95 -15.36 -4.66
N HIS A 85 20.95 -16.22 -4.49
CA HIS A 85 21.22 -16.91 -3.23
C HIS A 85 21.67 -15.94 -2.12
N ARG A 86 21.52 -16.37 -0.87
CA ARG A 86 21.89 -15.58 0.32
C ARG A 86 21.21 -14.21 0.34
N ASN A 87 19.90 -14.22 0.11
CA ASN A 87 18.97 -13.12 0.32
C ASN A 87 17.87 -13.57 1.29
N SER A 88 17.14 -12.63 1.88
CA SER A 88 16.12 -12.88 2.89
C SER A 88 14.72 -12.98 2.30
N TRP A 89 14.52 -13.87 1.32
CA TRP A 89 13.26 -14.00 0.57
C TRP A 89 12.05 -14.19 1.48
N THR A 90 11.07 -13.30 1.35
CA THR A 90 9.76 -13.41 2.01
C THR A 90 8.80 -14.03 1.00
N CYS A 91 8.32 -15.23 1.31
CA CYS A 91 7.46 -16.03 0.44
C CYS A 91 5.98 -15.70 0.62
N ASP A 92 5.65 -14.44 0.35
CA ASP A 92 4.28 -13.91 0.28
C ASP A 92 3.91 -13.58 -1.18
N CYS A 93 2.99 -12.64 -1.42
CA CYS A 93 2.57 -12.26 -2.77
C CYS A 93 3.70 -11.73 -3.63
N ALA A 94 4.65 -11.00 -3.03
CA ALA A 94 5.71 -10.35 -3.78
C ALA A 94 6.68 -11.38 -4.38
N VAL A 95 6.73 -12.61 -3.82
CA VAL A 95 7.56 -13.69 -4.36
C VAL A 95 7.00 -14.31 -5.64
N LEU A 96 5.72 -14.10 -5.96
CA LEU A 96 5.05 -14.76 -7.09
C LEU A 96 5.71 -14.44 -8.43
N TYR A 97 6.16 -13.20 -8.62
CA TYR A 97 6.91 -12.81 -9.82
C TYR A 97 8.19 -13.63 -9.96
N LEU A 98 9.01 -13.66 -8.89
CA LEU A 98 10.25 -14.42 -8.87
C LEU A 98 10.00 -15.90 -9.11
N ARG A 99 8.99 -16.50 -8.45
CA ARG A 99 8.59 -17.89 -8.67
C ARG A 99 8.22 -18.14 -10.13
N GLY A 100 7.38 -17.30 -10.74
CA GLY A 100 6.97 -17.43 -12.13
C GLY A 100 8.17 -17.33 -13.10
N TRP A 101 9.08 -16.39 -12.83
CA TRP A 101 10.30 -16.23 -13.63
C TRP A 101 11.23 -17.46 -13.52
N LEU A 102 11.38 -18.02 -12.31
CA LEU A 102 12.16 -19.24 -12.04
C LEU A 102 11.57 -20.46 -12.76
N LEU A 103 10.24 -20.64 -12.71
CA LEU A 103 9.58 -21.76 -13.39
C LEU A 103 9.68 -21.68 -14.92
N LYS A 104 9.79 -20.48 -15.46
CA LYS A 104 9.97 -20.25 -16.90
C LYS A 104 11.40 -20.54 -17.36
N HIS A 105 12.38 -20.54 -16.45
CA HIS A 105 13.78 -20.78 -16.77
C HIS A 105 14.22 -22.17 -16.29
N ASP A 106 14.62 -23.02 -17.21
CA ASP A 106 15.02 -24.42 -16.95
C ASP A 106 16.43 -24.56 -16.32
N ASN A 107 16.89 -23.55 -15.57
CA ASN A 107 18.22 -23.52 -14.97
C ASN A 107 18.19 -24.11 -13.56
N ASP A 108 18.43 -25.42 -13.50
CA ASP A 108 18.39 -26.25 -12.30
C ASP A 108 19.35 -25.76 -11.16
N ALA A 109 20.47 -25.11 -11.52
CA ALA A 109 21.39 -24.52 -10.54
C ALA A 109 20.83 -23.26 -9.86
N LEU A 110 19.95 -22.52 -10.55
CA LEU A 110 19.29 -21.34 -9.98
C LEU A 110 18.16 -21.74 -9.05
N ILE A 111 17.37 -22.74 -9.46
CA ILE A 111 16.21 -23.25 -8.74
C ILE A 111 16.60 -23.74 -7.33
N ARG A 112 17.73 -24.42 -7.19
CA ARG A 112 18.19 -25.00 -5.91
C ARG A 112 18.64 -23.99 -4.87
N ASN A 113 18.99 -22.77 -5.26
CA ASN A 113 19.70 -21.83 -4.39
C ASN A 113 18.85 -20.66 -3.89
N VAL A 114 17.53 -20.69 -4.13
CA VAL A 114 16.59 -19.65 -3.72
C VAL A 114 15.56 -20.25 -2.77
N SER A 115 15.73 -19.99 -1.47
CA SER A 115 14.85 -20.50 -0.41
C SER A 115 14.22 -19.39 0.43
N CYS A 116 13.03 -19.67 0.96
CA CYS A 116 12.28 -18.76 1.81
C CYS A 116 12.95 -18.59 3.18
N THR A 117 13.06 -17.35 3.64
CA THR A 117 13.46 -17.02 5.02
C THR A 117 12.24 -16.75 5.91
N SER A 118 11.17 -16.21 5.32
CA SER A 118 9.90 -15.85 5.96
C SER A 118 8.74 -16.20 5.02
N PRO A 119 7.50 -16.44 5.48
CA PRO A 119 7.08 -16.62 6.88
C PRO A 119 7.63 -17.91 7.52
N PRO A 120 7.56 -18.08 8.85
CA PRO A 120 8.07 -19.27 9.54
C PRO A 120 7.53 -20.60 9.01
N SER A 121 6.28 -20.63 8.53
CA SER A 121 5.63 -21.81 7.93
C SER A 121 6.27 -22.28 6.62
N LEU A 122 6.89 -21.36 5.88
CA LEU A 122 7.53 -21.65 4.58
C LEU A 122 9.05 -21.59 4.65
N ARG A 123 9.63 -21.29 5.81
CA ARG A 123 11.08 -21.15 5.99
C ARG A 123 11.83 -22.41 5.52
N GLY A 124 12.82 -22.21 4.67
CA GLY A 124 13.64 -23.28 4.07
C GLY A 124 13.04 -23.92 2.82
N ARG A 125 11.77 -23.67 2.47
CA ARG A 125 11.19 -24.13 1.22
C ARG A 125 11.83 -23.42 0.03
N LEU A 126 11.98 -24.12 -1.09
CA LEU A 126 12.49 -23.56 -2.34
C LEU A 126 11.39 -22.76 -3.04
N VAL A 127 11.70 -21.54 -3.49
CA VAL A 127 10.72 -20.63 -4.11
C VAL A 127 10.05 -21.25 -5.35
N ALA A 128 10.82 -21.95 -6.17
CA ALA A 128 10.30 -22.62 -7.37
C ALA A 128 9.32 -23.78 -7.06
N HIS A 129 9.47 -24.44 -5.91
CA HIS A 129 8.66 -25.59 -5.50
C HIS A 129 7.50 -25.22 -4.57
N LEU A 130 7.24 -23.92 -4.38
CA LEU A 130 6.05 -23.47 -3.66
C LEU A 130 4.80 -23.78 -4.50
N VAL A 131 3.77 -24.30 -3.87
CA VAL A 131 2.45 -24.43 -4.50
C VAL A 131 1.77 -23.07 -4.44
N GLU A 132 1.02 -22.70 -5.47
CA GLU A 132 0.37 -21.39 -5.56
C GLU A 132 -0.61 -21.14 -4.40
N GLU A 133 -1.30 -22.20 -3.94
CA GLU A 133 -2.19 -22.14 -2.76
C GLU A 133 -1.45 -21.81 -1.46
N GLU A 134 -0.22 -22.34 -1.26
CA GLU A 134 0.60 -22.05 -0.07
C GLU A 134 0.99 -20.56 -0.02
N VAL A 135 1.36 -20.01 -1.18
CA VAL A 135 1.75 -18.59 -1.31
C VAL A 135 0.53 -17.67 -1.17
N LEU A 136 -0.59 -18.01 -1.82
CA LEU A 136 -1.85 -17.25 -1.73
C LEU A 136 -2.45 -17.27 -0.33
N SER A 137 -2.24 -18.34 0.45
CA SER A 137 -2.64 -18.38 1.86
C SER A 137 -1.84 -17.38 2.71
N SER A 138 -0.56 -17.20 2.41
CA SER A 138 0.32 -16.21 3.07
C SER A 138 0.00 -14.77 2.63
N CYS A 139 -0.44 -14.59 1.38
CA CYS A 139 -0.94 -13.32 0.84
C CYS A 139 -2.20 -12.79 1.54
N ARG A 140 -3.18 -13.67 1.72
CA ARG A 140 -4.54 -13.32 2.15
C ARG A 140 -4.55 -12.68 3.54
N TYR A 141 -3.57 -13.00 4.37
CA TYR A 141 -3.45 -12.46 5.73
C TYR A 141 -3.20 -10.94 5.76
N TRP A 142 -2.28 -10.42 4.95
CA TRP A 142 -1.90 -8.99 4.99
C TRP A 142 -3.02 -8.06 4.48
N LEU A 143 -3.72 -8.48 3.43
CA LEU A 143 -4.87 -7.73 2.89
C LEU A 143 -6.10 -7.82 3.82
N CYS A 144 -6.31 -8.96 4.47
CA CYS A 144 -7.40 -9.15 5.44
C CYS A 144 -7.18 -8.35 6.72
N ASP A 145 -5.94 -8.20 7.21
CA ASP A 145 -5.65 -7.37 8.39
C ASP A 145 -5.94 -5.89 8.14
N LEU A 146 -5.60 -5.37 6.95
CA LEU A 146 -5.92 -3.99 6.57
C LEU A 146 -7.44 -3.80 6.37
N ALA A 147 -8.12 -4.78 5.78
CA ALA A 147 -9.58 -4.76 5.66
C ALA A 147 -10.26 -4.80 7.02
N LEU A 148 -9.83 -5.65 7.95
CA LEU A 148 -10.37 -5.74 9.30
C LEU A 148 -10.10 -4.45 10.10
N ALA A 149 -8.89 -3.88 10.00
CA ALA A 149 -8.55 -2.62 10.64
C ALA A 149 -9.42 -1.46 10.14
N SER A 150 -9.67 -1.40 8.82
CA SER A 150 -10.56 -0.39 8.24
C SER A 150 -12.02 -0.57 8.67
N GLN A 151 -12.51 -1.81 8.72
CA GLN A 151 -13.85 -2.14 9.20
C GLN A 151 -14.04 -1.75 10.67
N VAL A 152 -13.10 -2.14 11.54
CA VAL A 152 -13.14 -1.79 12.97
C VAL A 152 -13.10 -0.28 13.16
N SER A 153 -12.25 0.43 12.41
CA SER A 153 -12.17 1.91 12.47
C SER A 153 -13.49 2.57 12.07
N LEU A 154 -14.17 2.06 11.04
CA LEU A 154 -15.46 2.56 10.60
C LEU A 154 -16.56 2.30 11.63
N PHE A 155 -16.60 1.11 12.23
CA PHE A 155 -17.54 0.80 13.33
C PHE A 155 -17.34 1.74 14.53
N VAL A 156 -16.09 1.96 14.94
CA VAL A 156 -15.77 2.91 16.03
C VAL A 156 -16.23 4.31 15.67
N PHE A 157 -15.99 4.76 14.43
CA PHE A 157 -16.44 6.08 13.96
C PHE A 157 -17.97 6.22 14.01
N ILE A 158 -18.71 5.21 13.54
CA ILE A 158 -20.19 5.20 13.60
C ILE A 158 -20.67 5.30 15.06
N ILE A 159 -20.06 4.54 15.97
CA ILE A 159 -20.42 4.57 17.40
C ILE A 159 -20.17 5.95 17.99
N VAL A 160 -19.02 6.57 17.73
CA VAL A 160 -18.69 7.92 18.20
C VAL A 160 -19.69 8.94 17.66
N GLN A 161 -20.04 8.88 16.37
CA GLN A 161 -21.03 9.77 15.77
C GLN A 161 -22.42 9.58 16.38
N ALA A 162 -22.84 8.33 16.63
CA ALA A 162 -24.11 8.04 17.28
C ALA A 162 -24.18 8.60 18.72
N ILE A 163 -23.09 8.48 19.48
CA ILE A 163 -22.98 9.05 20.83
C ILE A 163 -23.04 10.59 20.78
N LEU A 164 -22.32 11.22 19.86
CA LEU A 164 -22.33 12.67 19.67
C LEU A 164 -23.73 13.17 19.29
N LEU A 165 -24.38 12.53 18.31
CA LEU A 165 -25.76 12.84 17.92
C LEU A 165 -26.72 12.65 19.10
N GLY A 166 -26.57 11.56 19.87
CA GLY A 166 -27.36 11.32 21.08
C GLY A 166 -27.18 12.41 22.12
N ALA A 167 -25.94 12.87 22.36
CA ALA A 167 -25.63 13.96 23.27
C ALA A 167 -26.22 15.30 22.81
N VAL A 168 -26.13 15.61 21.51
CA VAL A 168 -26.75 16.80 20.92
C VAL A 168 -28.26 16.76 21.06
N VAL A 169 -28.90 15.65 20.71
CA VAL A 169 -30.36 15.48 20.87
C VAL A 169 -30.77 15.58 22.33
N HIS A 170 -30.01 14.98 23.25
CA HIS A 170 -30.24 15.09 24.68
C HIS A 170 -30.16 16.55 25.13
N PHE A 171 -29.11 17.27 24.74
CA PHE A 171 -28.91 18.68 25.07
C PHE A 171 -30.04 19.55 24.50
N LEU A 172 -30.43 19.36 23.25
CA LEU A 172 -31.54 20.08 22.61
C LEU A 172 -32.88 19.80 23.32
N ARG A 173 -33.16 18.54 23.68
CA ARG A 173 -34.37 18.18 24.45
C ARG A 173 -34.35 18.81 25.85
N ARG A 174 -33.19 18.80 26.50
CA ARG A 174 -33.01 19.44 27.82
C ARG A 174 -33.21 20.95 27.72
N PHE A 175 -32.63 21.59 26.72
CA PHE A 175 -32.78 23.02 26.49
C PHE A 175 -34.23 23.41 26.14
N ASN A 176 -34.91 22.63 25.30
CA ASN A 176 -36.33 22.82 25.00
C ASN A 176 -37.22 22.67 26.24
N ARG A 177 -36.90 21.73 27.14
CA ARG A 177 -37.61 21.58 28.41
C ARG A 177 -37.43 22.83 29.30
N LEU A 178 -36.20 23.29 29.47
CA LEU A 178 -35.90 24.48 30.28
C LEU A 178 -36.54 25.75 29.70
N THR A 179 -36.53 25.93 28.38
CA THR A 179 -37.16 27.09 27.73
C THR A 179 -38.69 27.01 27.79
N TYR A 180 -39.27 25.81 27.72
CA TYR A 180 -40.69 25.60 27.96
C TYR A 180 -41.10 25.96 29.38
N ASP A 181 -40.32 25.52 30.38
CA ASP A 181 -40.56 25.84 31.79
C ASP A 181 -40.45 27.36 32.05
N ALA A 182 -39.41 28.02 31.50
CA ALA A 182 -39.24 29.48 31.62
C ALA A 182 -40.37 30.29 30.97
N ARG A 183 -40.88 29.87 29.81
CA ARG A 183 -42.05 30.50 29.17
C ARG A 183 -43.32 30.34 30.00
N ARG A 184 -43.50 29.19 30.64
CA ARG A 184 -44.66 28.97 31.52
C ARG A 184 -44.62 29.90 32.74
N SER A 185 -43.45 30.09 33.36
CA SER A 185 -43.26 31.05 34.45
C SER A 185 -43.56 32.48 34.03
N ALA A 186 -43.03 32.93 32.87
CA ALA A 186 -43.28 34.27 32.36
C ALA A 186 -44.78 34.55 32.08
N HIS A 187 -45.53 33.55 31.60
CA HIS A 187 -46.98 33.68 31.43
C HIS A 187 -47.73 33.71 32.76
N ALA A 188 -47.29 32.96 33.78
CA ALA A 188 -47.92 32.98 35.10
C ALA A 188 -47.71 34.34 35.80
N ASP A 189 -46.50 34.88 35.75
CA ASP A 189 -46.17 36.19 36.34
C ASP A 189 -46.91 37.33 35.63
N GLY A 190 -46.99 37.29 34.29
CA GLY A 190 -47.72 38.28 33.50
C GLY A 190 -49.25 38.27 33.71
N VAL A 191 -49.84 37.10 33.97
CA VAL A 191 -51.26 37.00 34.36
C VAL A 191 -51.47 37.57 35.77
N SER A 192 -50.57 37.30 36.72
CA SER A 192 -50.69 37.80 38.09
C SER A 192 -50.53 39.32 38.19
N GLU A 193 -49.69 39.95 37.35
CA GLU A 193 -49.55 41.40 37.31
C GLU A 193 -50.73 42.09 36.60
N GLY A 194 -51.31 41.43 35.59
CA GLY A 194 -52.54 41.90 34.92
C GLY A 194 -53.78 41.87 35.83
N ASP A 195 -53.94 40.82 36.65
CA ASP A 195 -55.03 40.72 37.62
C ASP A 195 -54.90 41.74 38.76
N MET A 196 -53.68 42.13 39.12
CA MET A 196 -53.43 43.14 40.16
C MET A 196 -53.76 44.56 39.66
N LEU A 197 -53.40 44.90 38.42
CA LEU A 197 -53.72 46.19 37.79
C LEU A 197 -55.21 46.38 37.47
N LEU A 198 -55.96 45.30 37.24
CA LEU A 198 -57.41 45.36 37.09
C LEU A 198 -58.13 45.64 38.42
N LYS A 199 -57.54 45.24 39.56
CA LYS A 199 -58.12 45.44 40.89
C LYS A 199 -58.01 46.89 41.39
N ASP A 200 -56.96 47.61 40.99
CA ASP A 200 -56.76 49.03 41.33
C ASP A 200 -57.61 49.98 40.49
N ARG A 201 -58.19 49.52 39.37
CA ARG A 201 -59.02 50.37 38.48
C ARG A 201 -60.51 50.40 38.88
N ASP A 202 -60.93 49.51 39.78
CA ASP A 202 -62.31 49.36 40.27
C ASP A 202 -62.51 49.80 41.75
N SER A 203 -61.52 50.48 42.36
CA SER A 203 -61.66 51.21 43.65
C SER A 203 -61.56 52.71 43.45
#